data_AF-A7T764-F1
#
_entry.id   AF-A7T764-F1
#
_cell.length_a   1.000
_cell.length_b   1.000
_cell.length_c   1.000
_cell.angle_alpha   90.00
_cell.angle_beta   90.00
_cell.angle_gamma   90.00
#
_symmetry.space_group_name_H-M   'P 1'
#
loop_
_entity.id
_entity.type
_entity.pdbx_description
1 polymer ?
#
loop_
_entity_poly.entity_id
_entity_poly.type
_entity_poly.pdbx_seq_one_letter_code
_entity_poly.pdbx_strand_id
1 'polypeptide(L)' 'FQVLIEKEWISFGHRFRDRLGHPTCPSQRSPIFLQFLDCVWQVHKQFPSAFQFTANYLLKLADHVNSQW' A
#
# COMPACT_ATOMS: atom_id res chain seq x y z
N PHE A 1 -11.49 5.10 0.63
CA PHE A 1 -10.22 4.35 0.69
C PHE A 1 -9.02 5.26 0.86
N GLN A 2 -8.86 6.33 0.07
CA GLN A 2 -7.77 7.31 0.25
C GLN A 2 -7.65 7.84 1.69
N VAL A 3 -8.76 8.29 2.29
CA VAL A 3 -8.79 8.76 3.70
C VAL A 3 -8.30 7.69 4.69
N LEU A 4 -8.54 6.40 4.42
CA LEU A 4 -8.03 5.30 5.25
C LEU A 4 -6.50 5.22 5.17
N ILE A 5 -5.92 5.35 3.97
CA ILE A 5 -4.47 5.37 3.78
C ILE A 5 -3.85 6.60 4.45
N GLU A 6 -4.43 7.78 4.19
CA GLU A 6 -3.97 9.04 4.78
C GLU A 6 -3.98 9.02 6.30
N LYS A 7 -5.04 8.46 6.90
CA LYS A 7 -5.13 8.34 8.34
C LYS A 7 -4.22 7.24 8.87
N GLU A 8 -4.50 5.99 8.53
CA GLU A 8 -3.93 4.81 9.21
C GLU A 8 -2.49 4.52 8.81
N TRP A 9 -2.07 4.93 7.61
CA TRP A 9 -0.71 4.67 7.14
C TRP A 9 0.16 5.93 7.18
N ILE A 10 -0.37 7.07 6.73
CA ILE A 10 0.44 8.30 6.68
C ILE A 10 0.43 9.01 8.04
N SER A 11 -0.74 9.35 8.57
CA SER A 11 -0.85 10.15 9.81
C SER A 11 -0.38 9.40 11.05
N PHE A 12 -0.68 8.09 11.14
CA PHE A 12 -0.17 7.23 12.22
C PHE A 12 1.30 6.79 12.05
N GLY A 13 1.97 7.22 10.96
CA GLY A 13 3.43 7.17 10.87
C GLY A 13 4.02 5.85 10.37
N HIS A 14 3.38 5.17 9.40
CA HIS A 14 4.02 4.07 8.71
C HIS A 14 5.32 4.56 8.03
N ARG A 15 6.43 3.87 8.33
CA ARG A 15 7.78 4.26 7.88
C ARG A 15 8.04 3.88 6.42
N PHE A 16 7.28 4.44 5.48
CA PHE A 16 7.39 4.12 4.04
C PHE A 16 8.83 4.18 3.54
N ARG A 17 9.56 5.25 3.85
CA ARG A 17 10.97 5.43 3.43
C ARG A 17 11.88 4.28 3.88
N ASP A 18 11.79 3.86 5.14
CA ASP A 18 12.61 2.76 5.66
C ASP A 18 12.18 1.42 5.06
N ARG A 19 10.86 1.20 4.95
CA ARG A 19 10.28 -0.07 4.46
C ARG A 19 10.47 -0.31 2.97
N LEU A 20 10.60 0.76 2.18
CA LEU A 20 10.83 0.67 0.74
C LEU A 20 12.30 0.48 0.37
N GLY A 21 13.20 0.55 1.36
CA GLY A 21 14.62 0.31 1.18
C GLY A 21 15.40 1.60 1.01
N HIS A 22 15.35 2.47 2.02
CA HIS A 22 16.28 3.59 2.11
C HIS A 22 17.73 3.05 2.09
N PRO A 23 18.64 3.61 1.26
CA PRO A 23 19.99 3.06 1.08
C PRO A 23 20.79 2.93 2.39
N THR A 24 20.46 3.71 3.40
CA THR A 24 21.15 3.71 4.70
C THR A 24 20.71 2.58 5.64
N CYS A 25 19.58 1.91 5.38
CA CYS A 25 18.99 0.90 6.28
C CYS A 25 18.34 -0.28 5.51
N PRO A 26 19.09 -1.03 4.68
CA PRO A 26 18.54 -2.11 3.84
C PRO A 26 17.88 -3.24 4.65
N SER A 27 18.33 -3.48 5.89
CA SER A 27 17.75 -4.48 6.80
C SER A 27 16.33 -4.14 7.27
N GLN A 28 15.87 -2.90 7.10
CA GLN A 28 14.53 -2.48 7.49
C GLN A 28 13.50 -2.62 6.36
N ARG A 29 13.94 -2.96 5.14
CA ARG A 29 13.09 -3.14 3.97
C ARG A 29 12.09 -4.26 4.22
N SER A 30 10.81 -3.98 4.02
CA SER A 30 9.75 -4.97 4.20
C SER A 30 8.50 -4.53 3.43
N PRO A 31 7.85 -5.42 2.66
CA PRO A 31 6.72 -5.07 1.78
C PRO A 31 5.38 -4.94 2.52
N ILE A 32 5.36 -4.28 3.69
CA ILE A 32 4.20 -4.27 4.60
C ILE A 32 2.97 -3.63 3.93
N PHE A 33 3.14 -2.47 3.27
CA PHE A 33 2.02 -1.82 2.58
C PHE A 33 1.56 -2.62 1.35
N LEU A 34 2.48 -3.27 0.65
CA LEU A 34 2.14 -4.13 -0.49
C LEU A 34 1.35 -5.37 -0.05
N GLN A 35 1.69 -5.96 1.10
CA GLN A 35 0.91 -7.04 1.70
C GLN A 35 -0.51 -6.59 2.06
N PHE A 36 -0.66 -5.38 2.61
CA PHE A 36 -1.97 -4.79 2.85
C PHE A 36 -2.78 -4.64 1.55
N LEU A 37 -2.17 -4.12 0.47
CA LEU A 37 -2.84 -4.00 -0.82
C LEU A 37 -3.23 -5.37 -1.40
N ASP A 38 -2.39 -6.39 -1.24
CA ASP A 38 -2.73 -7.77 -1.64
C ASP A 38 -3.96 -8.28 -0.87
N CYS A 39 -4.00 -8.10 0.45
CA CYS A 39 -5.17 -8.47 1.25
C CYS A 39 -6.45 -7.76 0.76
N VAL A 40 -6.37 -6.46 0.45
CA VAL A 40 -7.51 -5.72 -0.10
C VAL A 40 -7.93 -6.29 -1.47
N TRP A 41 -6.98 -6.68 -2.31
CA TRP A 41 -7.27 -7.34 -3.58
C TRP A 41 -7.94 -8.70 -3.41
N GLN A 42 -7.52 -9.52 -2.43
CA GLN A 42 -8.18 -10.80 -2.14
C GLN A 42 -9.64 -10.59 -1.74
N VAL A 43 -9.94 -9.59 -0.90
CA VAL A 43 -11.31 -9.26 -0.49
C VAL A 43 -12.10 -8.68 -1.67
N HIS A 44 -11.49 -7.84 -2.49
CA HIS A 44 -12.10 -7.30 -3.72
C HIS A 44 -12.55 -8.41 -4.67
N LYS A 45 -11.72 -9.45 -4.85
CA LYS A 45 -12.08 -10.63 -5.65
C LYS A 45 -13.26 -11.42 -5.09
N GLN A 46 -13.33 -11.56 -3.77
CA GLN A 46 -14.43 -12.27 -3.11
C GLN A 46 -15.75 -11.49 -3.19
N PHE A 47 -15.68 -10.16 -3.19
CA PHE A 47 -16.86 -9.28 -3.20
C PHE A 47 -16.77 -8.19 -4.29
N PRO A 48 -16.94 -8.54 -5.58
CA PRO A 48 -16.69 -7.62 -6.69
C PRO A 48 -17.55 -6.34 -6.69
N SER A 49 -18.72 -6.37 -6.05
CA SER A 49 -19.65 -5.24 -5.95
C SER A 49 -19.55 -4.44 -4.65
N ALA A 50 -18.75 -4.90 -3.68
CA ALA A 50 -18.64 -4.23 -2.37
C ALA A 50 -17.72 -3.01 -2.37
N PHE A 51 -16.93 -2.83 -3.43
CA PHE A 51 -15.95 -1.76 -3.54
C PHE A 51 -16.26 -0.84 -4.72
N GLN A 52 -16.14 0.47 -4.49
CA GLN A 52 -16.31 1.49 -5.53
C GLN A 52 -15.15 1.51 -6.54
N PHE A 53 -13.96 1.08 -6.14
CA PHE A 53 -12.76 1.10 -6.98
C PHE A 53 -12.50 -0.25 -7.66
N THR A 54 -11.70 -0.23 -8.71
CA THR A 54 -11.29 -1.43 -9.47
C THR A 54 -9.91 -1.91 -9.04
N ALA A 55 -9.53 -3.13 -9.43
CA ALA A 55 -8.19 -3.67 -9.17
C ALA A 55 -7.06 -2.76 -9.71
N ASN A 56 -7.30 -2.02 -10.79
CA ASN A 56 -6.33 -1.08 -11.37
C ASN A 56 -5.95 0.05 -10.41
N TYR A 57 -6.86 0.45 -9.51
CA TYR A 57 -6.57 1.45 -8.50
C TYR A 57 -5.53 0.94 -7.48
N LEU A 58 -5.61 -0.33 -7.07
CA LEU A 58 -4.63 -0.93 -6.16
C LEU A 58 -3.26 -1.08 -6.83
N LEU A 59 -3.22 -1.44 -8.12
CA LEU A 59 -1.98 -1.51 -8.90
C LEU A 59 -1.30 -0.14 -8.99
N LYS A 60 -2.06 0.92 -9.28
CA LYS A 60 -1.52 2.29 -9.28
C LYS A 60 -0.91 2.65 -7.92
N LEU A 61 -1.57 2.33 -6.81
CA LEU A 61 -1.02 2.59 -5.48
C LEU A 61 0.30 1.82 -5.25
N ALA A 62 0.37 0.56 -5.67
CA ALA A 62 1.58 -0.26 -5.56
C ALA A 62 2.74 0.33 -6.40
N ASP A 63 2.45 0.80 -7.61
CA ASP A 63 3.45 1.45 -8.48
C ASP A 63 3.95 2.77 -7.88
N HIS A 64 3.05 3.62 -7.36
CA HIS A 64 3.43 4.89 -6.76
C HIS A 64 4.30 4.70 -5.51
N VAL A 65 4.01 3.67 -4.71
CA VAL A 65 4.81 3.32 -3.53
C VAL A 65 6.21 2.83 -3.91
N ASN A 66 6.38 2.17 -5.05
CA ASN A 66 7.69 1.64 -5.47
C ASN A 66 8.50 2.58 -6.38
N SER A 67 7.90 3.63 -6.92
CA SER A 67 8.51 4.47 -7.95
C SER A 67 9.46 5.58 -7.44
N GLN A 68 9.65 5.69 -6.11
CA GLN A 68 10.66 6.54 -5.47
C GLN A 68 10.71 8.02 -5.92
N TRP A 69 9.57 8.62 -6.25
CA TRP A 69 9.47 10.07 -6.50
C TRP A 69 9.40 10.86 -5.18
#